data_AF-A0A934RDF0-F1
#
_entry.id   AF-A0A934RDF0-F1
#
_cell.length_a   1.000
_cell.length_b   1.000
_cell.length_c   1.000
_cell.angle_alpha   90.00
_cell.angle_beta   90.00
_cell.angle_gamma   90.00
#
_symmetry.space_group_name_H-M   'P 1'
#
loop_
_entity.id
_entity.type
_entity.pdbx_description
1 polymer ?
#
loop_
_entity_poly.entity_id
_entity_poly.type
_entity_poly.pdbx_seq_one_letter_code
_entity_poly.pdbx_strand_id
1 'polypeptide(L)'
;MKAIPLLLLLQFAACFGTPSSPDPFELRDSADTLVDYHGDGSMDLGIKNTDGRTLRLDLKQLRQFFDQQKHKALIVVVIAKQRWPDEKLREEVDRLRSYFIKRGYRRIVIQQATSGGHCPTYLDHTVPALPPKP
;
A
#
# COMPACT_ATOMS: atom_id res chain seq x y z
N MET A 1 18.30 57.41 9.24
CA MET A 1 19.51 56.68 9.69
C MET A 1 19.46 56.65 11.22
N LYS A 2 19.54 55.58 12.01
CA LYS A 2 19.93 54.16 11.92
C LYS A 2 19.16 53.44 13.07
N ALA A 3 18.41 52.38 12.79
CA ALA A 3 18.67 50.98 13.17
C ALA A 3 18.67 50.67 14.69
N ILE A 4 17.64 49.95 15.14
CA ILE A 4 17.59 49.26 16.45
C ILE A 4 17.95 47.78 16.19
N PRO A 5 18.81 47.15 17.02
CA PRO A 5 19.44 45.90 16.68
C PRO A 5 18.55 44.68 16.95
N LEU A 6 18.72 43.76 16.01
CA LEU A 6 18.50 42.32 16.00
C LEU A 6 18.93 41.59 17.29
N LEU A 7 18.01 40.88 17.95
CA LEU A 7 18.19 39.72 18.83
C LEU A 7 16.76 39.24 19.22
N LEU A 8 16.33 37.99 19.28
CA LEU A 8 16.93 36.68 19.08
C LEU A 8 15.76 35.66 19.06
N LEU A 9 15.86 34.66 18.18
CA LEU A 9 15.24 33.32 18.24
C LEU A 9 13.80 33.14 18.76
N LEU A 10 12.94 32.57 17.91
CA LEU A 10 12.49 31.18 18.06
C LEU A 10 11.87 30.69 16.74
N GLN A 11 12.71 30.26 15.79
CA GLN A 11 12.23 29.45 14.66
C GLN A 11 12.19 27.98 15.10
N PHE A 12 11.09 27.57 15.72
CA PHE A 12 10.69 26.16 15.68
C PHE A 12 9.85 25.94 14.42
N ALA A 13 10.53 25.89 13.27
CA ALA A 13 9.99 25.15 12.14
C ALA A 13 10.62 23.76 12.24
N ALA A 14 9.91 22.85 12.91
CA ALA A 14 10.24 21.44 12.92
C ALA A 14 10.46 21.02 11.46
N CYS A 15 11.67 20.56 11.14
CA CYS A 15 11.88 19.73 9.98
C CYS A 15 11.02 18.48 10.22
N PHE A 16 9.78 18.49 9.73
CA PHE A 16 9.11 17.25 9.37
C PHE A 16 10.00 16.65 8.30
N GLY A 17 10.97 15.82 8.72
CA GLY A 17 11.56 14.85 7.85
C GLY A 17 10.39 14.17 7.17
N THR A 18 10.33 14.31 5.85
CA THR A 18 9.40 13.53 5.04
C THR A 18 9.59 12.09 5.53
N PRO A 19 8.56 11.41 6.06
CA PRO A 19 8.75 10.02 6.46
C PRO A 19 9.26 9.32 5.21
N SER A 20 10.49 8.82 5.25
CA SER A 20 11.02 8.00 4.16
C SER A 20 10.00 6.90 3.99
N SER A 21 9.40 6.82 2.81
CA SER A 21 8.48 5.72 2.50
C SER A 21 9.19 4.42 2.90
N PRO A 22 8.61 3.60 3.80
CA PRO A 22 9.29 2.40 4.28
C PRO A 22 9.67 1.51 3.10
N ASP A 23 10.75 0.74 3.26
CA ASP A 23 11.28 -0.10 2.19
C ASP A 23 10.16 -1.03 1.68
N PRO A 24 9.99 -1.19 0.35
CA PRO A 24 8.91 -2.00 -0.21
C PRO A 24 8.88 -3.44 0.31
N PHE A 25 10.02 -4.03 0.68
CA PHE A 25 10.10 -5.36 1.27
C PHE A 25 9.70 -5.36 2.74
N GLU A 26 10.12 -4.36 3.52
CA GLU A 26 9.65 -4.18 4.91
C GLU A 26 8.12 -3.99 4.98
N LEU A 27 7.54 -3.27 4.00
CA LEU A 27 6.09 -3.15 3.88
C LEU A 27 5.40 -4.47 3.61
N ARG A 28 5.99 -5.34 2.77
CA ARG A 28 5.45 -6.68 2.50
C ARG A 28 5.46 -7.55 3.75
N ASP A 29 6.54 -7.48 4.54
CA ASP A 29 6.70 -8.29 5.74
C ASP A 29 5.83 -7.80 6.91
N SER A 30 5.42 -6.53 6.91
CA SER A 30 4.54 -5.93 7.92
C SER A 30 3.05 -5.92 7.54
N ALA A 31 2.68 -6.40 6.35
CA ALA A 31 1.30 -6.37 5.88
C ALA A 31 0.41 -7.39 6.62
N ASP A 32 -0.83 -7.00 6.98
CA ASP A 32 -1.85 -7.96 7.44
C ASP A 32 -2.20 -8.95 6.34
N THR A 33 -2.08 -8.53 5.08
CA THR A 33 -2.35 -9.34 3.90
C THR A 33 -1.44 -8.92 2.75
N LEU A 34 -0.78 -9.89 2.12
CA LEU A 34 0.04 -9.74 0.94
C LEU A 34 -0.58 -10.53 -0.22
N VAL A 35 -0.72 -9.91 -1.39
CA VAL A 35 -1.32 -10.55 -2.57
C VAL A 35 -0.49 -10.30 -3.82
N ASP A 36 -0.36 -11.32 -4.66
CA ASP A 36 0.21 -11.23 -6.00
C ASP A 36 -0.93 -11.16 -7.02
N TYR A 37 -1.00 -10.06 -7.76
CA TYR A 37 -2.02 -9.83 -8.78
C TYR A 37 -1.45 -10.08 -10.18
N HIS A 38 -2.01 -11.07 -10.88
CA HIS A 38 -1.54 -11.52 -12.20
C HIS A 38 -2.21 -10.82 -13.37
N GLY A 39 -3.19 -9.95 -13.12
CA GLY A 39 -3.72 -9.11 -14.18
C GLY A 39 -4.76 -9.74 -15.12
N ASP A 40 -5.05 -11.02 -14.94
CA ASP A 40 -6.09 -11.79 -15.62
C ASP A 40 -7.37 -11.89 -14.77
N GLY A 41 -7.50 -11.04 -13.75
CA GLY A 41 -8.56 -11.12 -12.75
C GLY A 41 -8.34 -12.20 -11.68
N SER A 42 -7.26 -12.99 -11.75
CA SER A 42 -6.82 -13.86 -10.67
C SER A 42 -5.89 -13.13 -9.69
N MET A 43 -5.98 -13.49 -8.42
CA MET A 43 -5.05 -13.07 -7.38
C MET A 43 -4.51 -14.32 -6.70
N ASP A 44 -3.20 -14.46 -6.67
CA ASP A 44 -2.56 -15.43 -5.81
C ASP A 44 -2.41 -14.77 -4.44
N LEU A 45 -2.99 -15.37 -3.40
CA LEU A 45 -2.75 -14.87 -2.07
C LEU A 45 -1.37 -15.37 -1.63
N GLY A 46 -0.42 -14.44 -1.59
CA GLY A 46 0.77 -14.55 -0.76
C GLY A 46 0.37 -14.50 0.71
N ILE A 47 -0.45 -15.44 1.19
CA ILE A 47 -0.58 -15.65 2.63
C ILE A 47 0.76 -16.23 3.06
N LYS A 48 1.71 -15.35 3.40
CA LYS A 48 2.82 -15.74 4.26
C LYS A 48 2.21 -16.07 5.62
N ASN A 49 1.61 -17.26 5.74
CA ASN A 49 1.69 -17.96 7.01
C ASN A 49 3.19 -18.08 7.31
N THR A 50 3.55 -18.12 8.59
CA THR A 50 4.93 -18.20 9.08
C THR A 50 5.80 -19.26 8.38
N ASP A 51 5.18 -20.22 7.70
CA ASP A 51 5.80 -21.34 7.00
C ASP A 51 6.13 -21.04 5.51
N GLY A 52 5.86 -19.82 5.01
CA GLY A 52 6.29 -19.36 3.68
C GLY A 52 5.54 -19.97 2.48
N ARG A 53 4.39 -20.61 2.69
CA ARG A 53 3.59 -21.23 1.62
C ARG A 53 2.59 -20.26 1.00
N THR A 54 2.69 -20.01 -0.30
CA THR A 54 1.67 -19.27 -1.07
C THR A 54 0.42 -20.13 -1.27
N LEU A 55 -0.76 -19.56 -1.00
CA LEU A 55 -2.04 -20.21 -1.21
C LEU A 55 -2.70 -19.66 -2.49
N ARG A 56 -2.79 -20.50 -3.51
CA ARG A 56 -3.55 -20.18 -4.71
C ARG A 56 -5.04 -20.46 -4.46
N LEU A 57 -5.85 -19.40 -4.51
CA LEU A 57 -7.29 -19.48 -4.26
C LEU A 57 -8.07 -19.20 -5.54
N ASP A 58 -9.21 -19.87 -5.69
CA ASP A 58 -10.20 -19.46 -6.69
C ASP A 58 -10.91 -18.16 -6.27
N LEU A 59 -11.69 -17.57 -7.18
CA LEU A 59 -12.38 -16.30 -6.93
C LEU A 59 -13.37 -16.36 -5.76
N LYS A 60 -14.03 -17.50 -5.52
CA LYS A 60 -14.98 -17.66 -4.41
C LYS A 60 -14.23 -17.71 -3.08
N GLN A 61 -13.18 -18.52 -3.02
CA GLN A 61 -12.30 -18.64 -1.85
C GLN A 61 -11.62 -17.31 -1.53
N LEU A 62 -11.17 -16.58 -2.54
CA LEU A 62 -10.57 -15.25 -2.40
C LEU A 62 -11.55 -14.24 -1.76
N ARG A 63 -12.80 -14.21 -2.23
CA ARG A 63 -13.83 -13.34 -1.63
C ARG A 63 -14.07 -13.70 -0.17
N GLN A 64 -14.28 -14.99 0.11
CA GLN A 64 -14.50 -15.47 1.48
C GLN A 64 -13.33 -15.12 2.40
N PHE A 65 -12.10 -15.30 1.93
CA PHE A 65 -10.90 -14.94 2.67
C PHE A 65 -10.92 -13.47 3.10
N PHE A 66 -11.17 -12.55 2.17
CA PHE A 66 -11.17 -11.12 2.49
C PHE A 66 -12.33 -10.72 3.40
N ASP A 67 -13.49 -11.36 3.27
CA ASP A 67 -14.66 -11.07 4.10
C ASP A 67 -14.44 -11.54 5.56
N GLN A 68 -13.63 -12.59 5.77
CA GLN A 68 -13.31 -13.15 7.08
C GLN A 68 -12.15 -12.44 7.81
N GLN A 69 -11.37 -11.59 7.14
CA GLN A 69 -10.23 -10.90 7.77
C GLN A 69 -10.69 -9.95 8.88
N LYS A 70 -10.20 -10.18 10.11
CA LYS A 70 -10.47 -9.32 11.27
C LYS A 70 -9.57 -8.09 11.30
N HIS A 71 -8.31 -8.25 10.88
CA HIS A 71 -7.33 -7.17 10.79
C HIS A 71 -7.25 -6.68 9.35
N LYS A 72 -7.45 -5.37 9.17
CA LYS A 72 -7.51 -4.70 7.86
C LYS A 72 -6.79 -3.36 7.89
N ALA A 73 -5.69 -3.28 8.65
CA ALA A 73 -4.91 -2.06 8.76
C ALA A 73 -4.08 -1.84 7.49
N LEU A 74 -3.39 -2.87 7.01
CA LEU A 74 -2.50 -2.78 5.84
C LEU A 74 -2.68 -3.99 4.91
N ILE A 75 -2.96 -3.70 3.64
CA ILE A 75 -2.81 -4.67 2.54
C ILE A 75 -1.74 -4.20 1.57
N VAL A 76 -0.87 -5.13 1.17
CA VAL A 76 0.10 -4.92 0.09
C VAL A 76 -0.29 -5.77 -1.10
N VAL A 77 -0.40 -5.13 -2.26
CA VAL A 77 -0.73 -5.75 -3.54
C VAL A 77 0.47 -5.63 -4.47
N VAL A 78 1.01 -6.76 -4.90
CA VAL A 78 2.12 -6.82 -5.85
C VAL A 78 1.56 -7.17 -7.23
N ILE A 79 1.61 -6.24 -8.17
CA ILE A 79 1.27 -6.50 -9.57
C ILE A 79 2.41 -7.29 -10.20
N ALA A 80 2.15 -8.55 -10.53
CA ALA A 80 3.17 -9.51 -10.95
C ALA A 80 3.60 -9.28 -12.41
N LYS A 81 4.77 -8.67 -12.62
CA LYS A 81 5.55 -8.62 -13.89
C LYS A 81 4.72 -8.30 -15.14
N GLN A 82 3.68 -7.49 -15.00
CA GLN A 82 2.83 -7.09 -16.11
C GLN A 82 3.54 -6.06 -16.99
N ARG A 83 3.47 -6.27 -18.31
CA ARG A 83 3.97 -5.32 -19.32
C ARG A 83 2.82 -4.52 -19.92
N TRP A 84 2.03 -3.91 -19.06
CA TRP A 84 0.90 -3.08 -19.48
C TRP A 84 1.37 -1.67 -19.86
N PRO A 85 0.66 -1.00 -20.79
CA PRO A 85 0.81 0.44 -20.94
C PRO A 85 0.38 1.17 -19.66
N ASP A 86 0.93 2.37 -19.44
CA ASP A 86 0.68 3.18 -18.25
C ASP A 86 -0.82 3.41 -17.97
N GLU A 87 -1.62 3.61 -19.01
CA GLU A 87 -3.06 3.79 -18.90
C GLU A 87 -3.74 2.58 -18.24
N LYS A 88 -3.49 1.38 -18.77
CA LYS A 88 -4.00 0.13 -18.19
C LYS A 88 -3.47 -0.11 -16.78
N LEU A 89 -2.21 0.24 -16.50
CA LEU A 89 -1.67 0.15 -15.14
C LEU A 89 -2.43 1.05 -14.17
N ARG A 90 -2.74 2.29 -14.57
CA ARG A 90 -3.55 3.23 -13.75
C ARG A 90 -4.96 2.70 -13.51
N GLU A 91 -5.63 2.19 -14.54
CA GLU A 91 -6.97 1.59 -14.43
C GLU A 91 -6.98 0.44 -13.41
N GLU A 92 -5.99 -0.45 -13.49
CA GLU A 92 -5.89 -1.59 -12.58
C GLU A 92 -5.57 -1.16 -11.15
N VAL A 93 -4.68 -0.17 -10.97
CA VAL A 93 -4.38 0.43 -9.67
C VAL A 93 -5.64 1.02 -9.04
N ASP A 94 -6.44 1.78 -9.80
CA ASP A 94 -7.68 2.38 -9.30
C ASP A 94 -8.76 1.34 -8.99
N ARG A 95 -8.87 0.30 -9.82
CA ARG A 95 -9.78 -0.84 -9.60
C ARG A 95 -9.44 -1.57 -8.31
N LEU A 96 -8.16 -1.90 -8.10
CA LEU A 96 -7.66 -2.59 -6.90
C LEU A 96 -7.87 -1.73 -5.65
N ARG A 97 -7.46 -0.45 -5.71
CA ARG A 97 -7.67 0.51 -4.61
C ARG A 97 -9.14 0.56 -4.21
N SER A 98 -10.03 0.78 -5.17
CA SER A 98 -11.47 0.86 -4.92
C SER A 98 -12.03 -0.44 -4.34
N TYR A 99 -11.55 -1.59 -4.81
CA TYR A 99 -11.97 -2.89 -4.33
C TYR A 99 -11.61 -3.14 -2.85
N PHE A 100 -10.41 -2.73 -2.42
CA PHE A 100 -9.94 -2.94 -1.05
C PHE A 100 -10.45 -1.89 -0.06
N ILE A 101 -10.66 -0.64 -0.49
CA ILE A 101 -11.37 0.38 0.31
C ILE A 101 -12.76 -0.13 0.69
N LYS A 102 -13.52 -0.64 -0.30
CA LYS A 102 -14.88 -1.18 -0.07
C LYS A 102 -14.92 -2.37 0.90
N ARG A 103 -13.79 -3.03 1.12
CA ARG A 103 -13.64 -4.16 2.06
C ARG A 103 -13.13 -3.76 3.43
N GLY A 104 -12.87 -2.47 3.66
CA GLY A 104 -12.48 -1.92 4.94
C GLY A 104 -10.98 -1.90 5.21
N TYR A 105 -10.12 -2.07 4.18
CA TYR A 105 -8.69 -1.87 4.35
C TYR A 105 -8.37 -0.37 4.51
N ARG A 106 -7.59 -0.03 5.54
CA ARG A 106 -7.26 1.37 5.86
C ARG A 106 -6.04 1.88 5.13
N ARG A 107 -5.02 1.06 4.93
CA ARG A 107 -3.84 1.38 4.12
C ARG A 107 -3.69 0.34 3.03
N ILE A 108 -3.57 0.82 1.80
CA ILE A 108 -3.46 0.00 0.60
C ILE A 108 -2.20 0.43 -0.11
N VAL A 109 -1.22 -0.47 -0.16
CA VAL A 109 0.03 -0.26 -0.88
C VAL A 109 0.01 -1.14 -2.13
N ILE A 110 0.20 -0.53 -3.30
CA ILE A 110 0.29 -1.25 -4.56
C ILE A 110 1.70 -1.05 -5.12
N GLN A 111 2.35 -2.17 -5.46
CA GLN A 111 3.72 -2.23 -5.95
C GLN A 111 3.71 -3.00 -7.28
N GLN A 112 4.49 -2.59 -8.29
CA GLN A 112 4.68 -3.41 -9.49
C GLN A 112 6.00 -4.17 -9.37
N ALA A 113 5.98 -5.48 -9.63
CA ALA A 113 7.20 -6.25 -9.78
C ALA A 113 7.77 -6.03 -11.19
N THR A 114 9.05 -5.67 -11.34
CA THR A 114 9.73 -5.70 -12.64
C THR A 114 10.83 -6.76 -12.71
N SER A 115 11.11 -7.22 -13.93
CA SER A 115 12.27 -8.07 -14.20
C SER A 115 13.55 -7.28 -13.94
N GLY A 116 14.30 -7.63 -12.89
CA GLY A 116 15.54 -6.95 -12.49
C GLY A 116 15.69 -6.68 -10.99
N GLY A 117 14.74 -7.11 -10.14
CA GLY A 117 14.81 -6.92 -8.69
C GLY A 117 14.40 -5.52 -8.20
N HIS A 118 14.26 -4.57 -9.11
CA HIS A 118 13.67 -3.26 -8.82
C HIS A 118 12.13 -3.34 -8.88
N CYS A 119 11.45 -2.71 -7.91
CA CYS A 119 10.00 -2.54 -7.92
C CYS A 119 9.69 -1.11 -8.37
N PRO A 120 9.01 -0.86 -9.51
CA PRO A 120 8.54 0.47 -9.85
C PRO A 120 7.04 0.63 -9.59
N THR A 121 6.61 1.89 -9.56
CA THR A 121 5.26 2.38 -9.24
C THR A 121 4.78 2.04 -7.82
N TYR A 122 4.89 3.05 -6.96
CA TYR A 122 4.44 3.03 -5.56
C TYR A 122 3.15 3.84 -5.43
N LEU A 123 2.03 3.17 -5.16
CA LEU A 123 0.86 3.84 -4.61
C LEU A 123 0.73 3.42 -3.15
N ASP A 124 0.75 4.39 -2.24
CA ASP A 124 0.42 4.20 -0.83
C ASP A 124 -0.77 5.07 -0.49
N HIS A 125 -1.92 4.43 -0.38
CA HIS A 125 -3.15 5.09 -0.02
C HIS A 125 -3.52 4.77 1.41
N THR A 126 -3.48 5.77 2.27
CA THR A 126 -4.04 5.70 3.62
C THR A 126 -5.41 6.39 3.61
N VAL A 127 -6.45 5.64 3.95
CA VAL A 127 -7.78 6.15 4.26
C VAL A 127 -7.68 6.83 5.62
N PRO A 128 -7.93 8.15 5.73
CA PRO A 128 -7.92 8.84 7.01
C PRO A 128 -8.89 8.18 7.98
N ALA A 129 -8.48 8.01 9.24
CA ALA A 129 -9.43 7.63 10.28
C ALA A 129 -10.54 8.69 10.32
N LEU A 130 -11.80 8.25 10.26
CA LEU A 130 -12.91 9.15 10.56
C LEU A 130 -12.66 9.74 11.95
N PRO A 131 -12.77 11.06 12.13
CA PRO A 131 -12.68 11.64 13.47
C PRO A 131 -13.71 10.96 14.37
N PRO A 132 -13.41 10.74 15.66
CA PRO A 132 -14.39 10.21 16.58
C PRO A 132 -15.65 11.08 16.51
N LYS A 133 -16.81 10.43 16.36
CA LYS A 133 -18.08 11.13 16.37
C LYS A 133 -18.19 11.87 17.72
N PRO A 134 -18.54 13.18 17.71
CA PRO A 134 -18.67 13.95 18.95
C PRO A 134 -19.73 13.36 19.88
#